data_AF-T1C5H6-F1
#
_entry.id   AF-T1C5H6-F1
#
_cell.length_a   1.000
_cell.length_b   1.000
_cell.length_c   1.000
_cell.angle_alpha   90.00
_cell.angle_beta   90.00
_cell.angle_gamma   90.00
#
_symmetry.space_group_name_H-M   'P 1'
#
loop_
_entity.id
_entity.type
_entity.pdbx_description
1 polymer ?
#
loop_
_entity_poly.entity_id
_entity_poly.type
_entity_poly.pdbx_seq_one_letter_code
_entity_poly.pdbx_strand_id
1 'polypeptide(L)' 'MVPYCRQAGFAGEGFPDLERGREGMRRWCLEGAGMRIHGTTQRRPLEHFKEAELGHLLPLPASRY' A
#
# COMPACT_ATOMS: atom_id res chain seq x y z
N MET A 1 -10.71 9.16 4.66
CA MET A 1 -9.62 8.93 5.63
C MET A 1 -9.28 7.44 5.62
N VAL A 2 -8.01 7.02 5.68
CA VAL A 2 -7.60 5.59 5.63
C VAL A 2 -7.15 5.14 7.03
N PRO A 3 -8.08 4.78 7.94
CA PRO A 3 -7.78 4.52 9.35
C PRO A 3 -6.79 3.37 9.54
N TYR A 4 -6.87 2.34 8.69
CA TYR A 4 -5.97 1.19 8.75
C TYR A 4 -4.50 1.58 8.51
N CYS A 5 -4.21 2.40 7.49
CA CYS A 5 -2.84 2.86 7.24
C CYS A 5 -2.28 3.65 8.42
N ARG A 6 -3.10 4.54 9.01
CA ARG A 6 -2.69 5.32 10.18
C ARG A 6 -2.32 4.44 11.36
N GLN A 7 -3.17 3.46 11.69
CA GLN A 7 -3.00 2.64 12.89
C GLN A 7 -1.99 1.51 12.72
N ALA A 8 -1.92 0.89 11.55
CA ALA A 8 -1.10 -0.30 11.32
C ALA A 8 0.19 -0.03 10.55
N GLY A 9 0.29 1.11 9.86
CA GLY A 9 1.49 1.49 9.08
C GLY A 9 2.29 2.63 9.69
N PHE A 10 1.64 3.59 10.36
CA PHE A 10 2.32 4.77 10.93
C PHE A 10 2.39 4.79 12.45
N ALA A 11 1.43 4.21 13.17
CA ALA A 11 1.41 4.30 14.63
C ALA A 11 2.58 3.54 15.25
N GLY A 12 3.33 4.21 16.12
CA GLY A 12 4.51 3.64 16.79
C GLY A 12 5.80 3.69 15.96
N GLU A 13 5.74 4.07 14.68
CA GLU A 13 6.93 4.25 13.85
C GLU A 13 7.56 5.62 14.10
N GLY A 14 8.87 5.63 14.33
CA GLY A 14 9.68 6.84 14.39
C GLY A 14 10.36 7.07 13.05
N PHE A 15 9.75 7.88 12.18
CA PHE A 15 10.40 8.26 10.92
C PHE A 15 11.30 9.48 11.16
N PRO A 16 12.64 9.32 11.04
CA PRO A 16 13.58 10.42 11.29
C PRO A 16 13.46 11.53 10.24
N ASP A 17 13.04 11.18 9.04
CA ASP A 17 12.83 12.08 7.91
C ASP A 17 11.76 11.50 6.96
N LEU A 18 11.39 12.32 5.98
CA LEU A 18 10.33 12.02 5.04
C LEU A 18 10.70 10.90 4.06
N GLU A 19 11.96 10.77 3.67
CA GLU A 19 12.43 9.71 2.77
C GLU A 19 12.34 8.35 3.47
N ARG A 20 12.77 8.29 4.73
CA ARG A 20 12.67 7.08 5.54
C ARG A 20 11.22 6.68 5.78
N GLY A 21 10.33 7.66 5.95
CA GLY A 21 8.88 7.45 5.98
C GLY A 21 8.35 6.83 4.69
N ARG A 22 8.73 7.37 3.53
CA ARG A 22 8.33 6.84 2.21
C ARG A 22 8.81 5.41 2.00
N GLU A 23 10.08 5.12 2.32
CA GLU A 23 10.66 3.78 2.20
C GLU A 23 9.96 2.79 3.12
N GLY A 24 9.77 3.15 4.40
CA GLY A 24 9.09 2.33 5.38
C GLY A 24 7.66 1.99 4.95
N MET A 25 6.90 2.98 4.51
CA MET A 25 5.54 2.77 4.03
C MET A 25 5.48 1.98 2.73
N ARG A 26 6.43 2.18 1.80
CA ARG A 26 6.53 1.37 0.58
C ARG A 26 6.73 -0.10 0.93
N ARG A 27 7.66 -0.40 1.83
CA ARG A 27 7.91 -1.75 2.32
C ARG A 27 6.68 -2.32 3.02
N TRP A 28 6.04 -1.56 3.90
CA TRP A 28 4.82 -1.99 4.58
C TRP A 28 3.69 -2.33 3.59
N CYS A 29 3.51 -1.52 2.53
CA CYS A 29 2.54 -1.83 1.48
C CYS A 29 2.87 -3.12 0.72
N LEU A 30 4.15 -3.37 0.41
CA LEU A 30 4.56 -4.52 -0.39
C LEU A 30 4.66 -5.82 0.40
N GLU A 31 5.05 -5.76 1.66
CA GLU A 31 5.42 -6.94 2.47
C GLU A 31 4.48 -7.16 3.66
N GLY A 32 3.87 -6.09 4.19
CA GLY A 32 2.93 -6.16 5.30
C GLY A 32 1.48 -6.16 4.82
N ALA A 33 0.90 -4.97 4.64
CA ALA A 33 -0.49 -4.78 4.28
C ALA A 33 -0.88 -5.45 2.96
N GLY A 34 0.04 -5.54 2.00
CA GLY A 34 -0.18 -6.19 0.70
C GLY A 34 -0.23 -7.71 0.78
N MET A 35 0.43 -8.32 1.77
CA MET A 35 0.56 -9.78 1.89
C MET A 35 -0.35 -10.41 2.94
N ARG A 36 -1.03 -9.60 3.76
CA ARG A 36 -2.04 -10.08 4.70
C ARG A 36 -3.24 -10.68 3.96
N ILE A 37 -3.97 -11.59 4.61
CA ILE A 37 -5.30 -11.99 4.13
C ILE A 37 -6.31 -10.89 4.48
N HIS A 38 -7.02 -10.38 3.47
CA HIS A 38 -8.03 -9.36 3.66
C HIS A 38 -9.33 -9.95 4.19
N GLY A 39 -9.89 -9.37 5.26
CA GLY A 39 -11.04 -9.94 5.97
C GLY A 39 -12.32 -10.07 5.13
N THR A 40 -12.54 -9.18 4.15
CA THR A 40 -13.75 -9.23 3.31
C THR A 40 -13.57 -10.11 2.07
N THR A 41 -12.41 -10.01 1.42
CA THR A 41 -12.17 -10.67 0.12
C THR A 41 -11.44 -12.00 0.27
N GLN A 42 -10.92 -12.32 1.46
CA GLN A 42 -10.15 -13.52 1.78
C GLN A 42 -8.95 -13.75 0.85
N ARG A 43 -8.44 -12.67 0.26
CA ARG A 43 -7.29 -12.66 -0.65
C ARG A 43 -6.19 -11.76 -0.14
N ARG A 44 -4.98 -11.95 -0.65
CA ARG A 44 -3.86 -11.02 -0.45
C ARG A 44 -4.05 -9.81 -1.37
N PRO A 45 -4.11 -8.58 -0.84
CA PRO A 45 -4.34 -7.39 -1.67
C PRO A 45 -3.34 -7.23 -2.82
N LEU A 46 -2.05 -7.47 -2.57
CA LEU A 46 -1.03 -7.28 -3.61
C LEU A 46 -1.12 -8.32 -4.74
N GLU A 47 -1.43 -9.57 -4.40
CA GLU A 47 -1.64 -10.62 -5.40
C GLU A 47 -2.89 -10.33 -6.22
N HIS A 48 -4.00 -10.03 -5.54
CA HIS A 48 -5.25 -9.69 -6.21
C HIS A 48 -5.11 -8.49 -7.15
N PHE A 49 -4.41 -7.44 -6.72
CA PHE A 49 -4.10 -6.28 -7.55
C PHE A 49 -3.36 -6.68 -8.83
N LYS A 50 -2.27 -7.46 -8.70
CA LYS A 50 -1.46 -7.87 -9.85
C LYS A 50 -2.24 -8.74 -10.83
N GLU A 51 -3.07 -9.62 -10.32
CA GLU A 51 -3.80 -10.61 -11.13
C GLU A 51 -5.05 -10.02 -11.79
N ALA A 52 -5.79 -9.18 -11.08
CA ALA A 52 -7.15 -8.79 -11.48
C ALA A 52 -7.32 -7.31 -11.76
N GLU A 53 -6.46 -6.42 -11.25
CA GLU A 53 -6.67 -4.97 -11.37
C GLU A 53 -5.64 -4.32 -12.31
N LEU A 54 -4.37 -4.74 -12.22
CA LEU A 54 -3.24 -4.11 -12.92
C LEU A 54 -3.45 -4.05 -14.44
N GLY A 55 -4.00 -5.10 -15.04
CA GLY A 55 -4.26 -5.16 -16.49
C GLY A 55 -5.36 -4.20 -16.97
N HIS A 56 -6.16 -3.65 -16.06
CA HIS A 56 -7.25 -2.72 -16.39
C HIS A 56 -6.89 -1.25 -16.12
N LEU A 57 -5.71 -0.97 -15.57
CA LEU A 57 -5.29 0.40 -15.27
C LEU A 57 -4.93 1.16 -16.55
N LEU A 58 -5.33 2.42 -16.59
CA LEU A 58 -4.86 3.37 -17.60
C LEU A 58 -3.37 3.68 -17.38
N PRO A 59 -2.63 4.04 -18.45
CA PRO A 59 -1.26 4.51 -18.30
C PRO A 59 -1.20 5.75 -17.40
N LEU A 60 -0.05 5.94 -16.77
CA LEU A 60 0.20 7.13 -15.96
C LEU A 60 0.01 8.41 -16.82
N PRO A 61 -0.64 9.44 -16.28
CA PRO A 61 -0.76 10.72 -16.96
C PRO A 61 0.62 11.30 -17.30
N ALA A 62 0.75 11.86 -18.51
CA ALA A 62 2.01 12.47 -18.96
C ALA A 62 2.32 13.80 -18.26
N SER A 63 1.31 14.42 -17.63
CA SER A 63 1.44 15.67 -16.88
C SER A 63 0.78 15.54 -15.50
N ARG A 64 1.17 16.41 -14.57
CA ARG A 64 0.48 16.51 -13.26
C ARG A 64 -0.97 16.94 -13.46
N TYR A 65 -1.83 16.47 -12.57
CA TYR A 65 -3.21 16.94 -12.41
C TYR A 65 -3.25 18.38 -11.87
#